data_AF-A0A381NFI0-F1
#
_entry.id   AF-A0A381NFI0-F1
#
_cell.length_a   1.000
_cell.length_b   1.000
_cell.length_c   1.000
_cell.angle_alpha   90.00
_cell.angle_beta   90.00
_cell.angle_gamma   90.00
#
_symmetry.space_group_name_H-M   'P 1'
#
loop_
_entity.id
_entity.type
_entity.pdbx_description
1 polymer ?
#
loop_
_entity_poly.entity_id
_entity_poly.type
_entity_poly.pdbx_seq_one_letter_code
_entity_poly.pdbx_strand_id
1 'polypeptide(L)'
;MTNEFFVTLLDMSVEWKPLGSNSYEAFDRATGKSVRTATGVDLVLGSNSQLRALAEVYASDDSQEKFISDFIKAWNKVMNADRFDIL
;
A
#
# COMPACT_ATOMS: atom_id res chain seq x y z
N MET A 1 0.68 13.03 -6.38
CA MET A 1 0.46 12.01 -5.33
C MET A 1 -0.72 11.16 -5.78
N THR A 2 -0.55 9.85 -5.87
CA THR A 2 -1.52 8.90 -6.45
C THR A 2 -1.74 7.71 -5.51
N ASN A 3 -2.82 6.97 -5.71
CA ASN A 3 -3.16 5.74 -4.97
C ASN A 3 -2.66 4.45 -5.66
N GLU A 4 -1.72 4.58 -6.62
CA GLU A 4 -1.21 3.48 -7.46
C GLU A 4 -0.60 2.34 -6.65
N PHE A 5 -0.08 2.62 -5.45
CA PHE A 5 0.41 1.59 -4.53
C PHE A 5 -0.67 0.56 -4.22
N PHE A 6 -1.89 1.00 -3.88
CA PHE A 6 -2.98 0.08 -3.50
C PHE A 6 -3.54 -0.66 -4.71
N VAL A 7 -3.66 0.03 -5.85
CA VAL A 7 -4.05 -0.59 -7.14
C VAL A 7 -3.06 -1.69 -7.50
N THR A 8 -1.76 -1.40 -7.42
CA THR A 8 -0.69 -2.37 -7.68
C THR A 8 -0.70 -3.54 -6.70
N LEU A 9 -0.89 -3.28 -5.42
CA LEU A 9 -0.86 -4.29 -4.37
C LEU A 9 -2.01 -5.30 -4.51
N LEU A 10 -3.18 -4.82 -4.94
CA LEU A 10 -4.40 -5.63 -5.07
C LEU A 10 -4.57 -6.24 -6.46
N ASP A 11 -3.64 -5.99 -7.39
CA ASP A 11 -3.65 -6.58 -8.72
C ASP A 11 -3.46 -8.11 -8.62
N MET A 12 -4.50 -8.85 -8.99
CA MET A 12 -4.50 -10.31 -8.97
C MET A 12 -3.78 -10.94 -10.16
N SER A 13 -3.38 -10.14 -11.17
CA SER A 13 -2.62 -10.62 -12.32
C SER A 13 -1.21 -11.09 -11.96
N VAL A 14 -0.71 -10.69 -10.78
CA VAL A 14 0.59 -11.08 -10.26
C VAL A 14 0.49 -12.11 -9.13
N GLU A 15 1.55 -12.89 -8.97
CA GLU A 15 1.76 -13.77 -7.83
C GLU A 15 3.03 -13.40 -7.08
N TRP A 16 2.95 -13.32 -5.75
CA TRP A 16 4.08 -12.98 -4.89
C TRP A 16 4.75 -14.24 -4.36
N LYS A 17 6.08 -14.32 -4.51
CA LYS A 17 6.91 -15.42 -4.00
C LYS A 17 8.01 -14.86 -3.08
N PRO A 18 8.36 -15.55 -1.99
CA PRO A 18 9.50 -15.16 -1.16
C PRO A 18 10.80 -15.23 -1.96
N LEU A 19 11.61 -14.17 -1.92
CA LEU A 19 12.95 -14.12 -2.53
C LEU A 19 14.06 -14.27 -1.46
N GLY A 20 13.76 -13.95 -0.19
CA GLY A 20 14.70 -14.05 0.92
C GLY A 20 14.14 -13.50 2.23
N SER A 21 15.01 -13.05 3.14
CA SER A 21 14.59 -12.47 4.42
C SER A 21 13.85 -11.15 4.19
N ASN A 22 12.57 -11.11 4.57
CA ASN A 22 11.68 -9.95 4.43
C ASN A 22 11.64 -9.35 3.00
N SER A 23 11.82 -10.19 1.97
CA SER A 23 11.84 -9.78 0.57
C SER A 23 11.03 -10.74 -0.28
N TYR A 24 10.22 -10.18 -1.17
CA TYR A 24 9.29 -10.88 -2.04
C TYR A 24 9.41 -10.35 -3.47
N GLU A 25 9.22 -11.24 -4.43
CA GLU A 25 9.22 -10.93 -5.85
C GLU A 25 7.86 -11.31 -6.45
N ALA A 26 7.30 -10.40 -7.23
CA ALA A 26 6.06 -10.60 -7.96
C ALA A 26 6.37 -11.07 -9.37
N PHE A 27 5.62 -12.08 -9.80
CA PHE A 27 5.66 -12.63 -11.14
C PHE A 27 4.30 -12.44 -11.81
N ASP A 28 4.30 -11.99 -13.07
CA ASP A 28 3.10 -11.98 -13.89
C ASP A 28 2.63 -13.44 -14.11
N ARG A 29 1.37 -13.73 -13.77
CA ARG A 29 0.83 -15.10 -13.81
C ARG A 29 0.73 -15.67 -15.21
N ALA A 30 0.61 -14.83 -16.25
CA ALA A 30 0.46 -15.27 -17.63
C ALA A 30 1.80 -15.57 -18.29
N THR A 31 2.83 -14.77 -18.00
CA THR A 31 4.14 -14.83 -18.66
C THR A 31 5.23 -15.43 -17.79
N GLY A 32 5.04 -15.50 -16.47
CA GLY A 32 6.04 -15.94 -15.51
C GLY A 32 7.21 -14.97 -15.33
N LYS A 33 7.13 -13.76 -15.89
CA LYS A 33 8.20 -12.75 -15.79
C LYS A 33 8.13 -12.03 -14.45
N SER A 34 9.29 -11.79 -13.86
CA SER A 34 9.40 -10.89 -12.70
C SER A 34 9.00 -9.49 -13.09
N VAL A 35 8.18 -8.84 -12.25
CA VAL A 35 7.63 -7.51 -12.51
C VAL A 35 7.99 -6.48 -11.44
N ARG A 36 8.07 -6.87 -10.17
CA ARG A 36 8.36 -5.95 -9.05
C ARG A 36 8.77 -6.71 -7.78
N THR A 37 9.32 -6.00 -6.82
CA THR A 37 9.68 -6.52 -5.50
C THR A 37 8.95 -5.76 -4.39
N ALA A 38 8.84 -6.39 -3.22
CA ALA A 38 8.21 -5.82 -2.03
C ALA A 38 8.79 -6.46 -0.76
N THR A 39 8.53 -5.83 0.38
CA THR A 39 8.85 -6.36 1.71
C THR A 39 7.59 -6.85 2.42
N GLY A 40 7.76 -7.46 3.60
CA GLY A 40 6.63 -7.83 4.45
C GLY A 40 5.79 -6.63 4.91
N VAL A 41 6.38 -5.44 5.02
CA VAL A 41 5.67 -4.21 5.40
C VAL A 41 4.69 -3.77 4.31
N ASP A 42 5.01 -4.04 3.05
CA ASP A 42 4.12 -3.73 1.93
C ASP A 42 3.00 -4.78 1.83
N LEU A 43 3.36 -6.07 1.87
CA LEU A 43 2.41 -7.17 1.65
C LEU A 43 1.45 -7.40 2.83
N VAL A 44 1.77 -6.93 4.04
CA VAL A 44 0.83 -7.02 5.18
C VAL A 44 -0.48 -6.26 4.90
N LEU A 45 -0.40 -5.18 4.12
CA LEU A 45 -1.56 -4.37 3.73
C LEU A 45 -2.52 -5.13 2.80
N GLY A 46 -2.05 -6.15 2.08
CA GLY A 46 -2.86 -6.98 1.19
C GLY A 46 -3.24 -8.35 1.75
N SER A 47 -2.63 -8.76 2.88
CA SER A 47 -2.77 -10.11 3.45
C SER A 47 -3.50 -10.13 4.81
N ASN A 48 -3.39 -9.07 5.62
CA ASN A 48 -4.21 -8.93 6.81
C ASN A 48 -5.62 -8.43 6.43
N SER A 49 -6.67 -9.09 6.91
CA SER A 49 -8.05 -8.79 6.50
C SER A 49 -8.51 -7.36 6.80
N GLN A 50 -8.13 -6.80 7.95
CA GLN A 50 -8.50 -5.43 8.32
C GLN A 50 -7.74 -4.40 7.51
N LEU A 51 -6.44 -4.61 7.31
CA LEU A 51 -5.62 -3.72 6.49
C LEU A 51 -6.00 -3.79 5.02
N ARG A 52 -6.35 -4.98 4.53
CA ARG A 52 -6.82 -5.19 3.16
C ARG A 52 -8.12 -4.45 2.89
N ALA A 53 -9.06 -4.45 3.83
CA ALA A 53 -10.30 -3.68 3.70
C ALA A 53 -10.02 -2.17 3.52
N LEU A 54 -9.02 -1.63 4.22
CA LEU A 54 -8.60 -0.23 4.03
C LEU A 54 -7.89 -0.02 2.69
N ALA A 55 -7.04 -0.97 2.27
CA ALA A 55 -6.37 -0.93 0.98
C ALA A 55 -7.38 -0.94 -0.19
N GLU A 56 -8.44 -1.74 -0.09
CA GLU A 56 -9.51 -1.82 -1.10
C GLU A 56 -10.26 -0.49 -1.23
N VAL A 57 -10.51 0.22 -0.12
CA VAL A 57 -11.10 1.57 -0.15
C VAL A 57 -10.19 2.55 -0.91
N TYR A 58 -8.88 2.55 -0.64
CA TYR A 58 -7.97 3.46 -1.33
C TYR A 58 -7.57 3.01 -2.74
N ALA A 59 -7.84 1.77 -3.13
CA ALA A 59 -7.63 1.28 -4.50
C ALA A 59 -8.83 1.53 -5.42
N SER A 60 -9.99 1.91 -4.86
CA SER A 60 -11.21 2.14 -5.64
C SER A 60 -11.04 3.35 -6.58
N ASP A 61 -11.65 3.29 -7.77
CA ASP A 61 -11.47 4.29 -8.83
C ASP A 61 -11.84 5.72 -8.42
N ASP A 62 -12.78 5.88 -7.49
CA ASP A 62 -13.29 7.16 -6.98
C ASP A 62 -12.54 7.67 -5.73
N SER A 63 -11.53 6.94 -5.25
CA SER A 63 -10.90 7.19 -3.95
C SER A 63 -9.66 8.09 -4.00
N GLN A 64 -9.21 8.53 -5.18
CA GLN A 64 -7.95 9.27 -5.32
C GLN A 64 -7.91 10.57 -4.49
N GLU A 65 -8.95 11.39 -4.56
CA GLU A 65 -9.03 12.64 -3.78
C GLU A 65 -9.09 12.36 -2.28
N LYS A 66 -9.82 11.32 -1.88
CA LYS A 66 -9.89 10.87 -0.49
C LYS A 66 -8.52 10.44 0.03
N PHE A 67 -7.81 9.61 -0.73
CA PHE A 67 -6.44 9.19 -0.39
C PHE A 67 -5.53 10.40 -0.19
N ILE A 68 -5.58 11.37 -1.11
CA ILE A 68 -4.76 12.58 -1.01
C ILE A 68 -5.08 13.36 0.26
N SER A 69 -6.36 13.61 0.53
CA SER A 69 -6.82 14.33 1.72
C SER A 69 -6.37 13.63 3.01
N ASP A 70 -6.58 12.32 3.10
CA ASP A 70 -6.29 11.55 4.30
C ASP A 70 -4.79 11.39 4.53
N PHE A 71 -3.99 11.26 3.47
CA PHE A 71 -2.53 11.26 3.56
C PHE A 71 -2.01 12.60 4.09
N ILE A 72 -2.50 13.73 3.58
CA ILE A 72 -2.11 15.07 4.05
C ILE A 72 -2.48 15.25 5.53
N LYS A 73 -3.69 14.82 5.93
CA LYS A 73 -4.12 14.89 7.34
C LYS A 73 -3.21 14.04 8.24
N ALA A 74 -2.89 12.82 7.82
CA ALA A 74 -2.01 11.94 8.58
C ALA A 74 -0.60 12.54 8.71
N TRP A 75 -0.06 13.09 7.62
CA TRP A 75 1.23 13.78 7.61
C TRP A 75 1.24 14.96 8.59
N ASN A 76 0.26 15.86 8.50
CA ASN A 76 0.14 17.02 9.39
C ASN A 76 -0.02 16.61 10.85
N LYS A 77 -0.74 15.52 11.12
CA LYS A 77 -0.90 14.99 12.48
C LYS A 77 0.45 14.54 13.04
N VAL A 78 1.25 13.81 12.27
CA VAL A 78 2.59 13.36 12.71
C VAL A 78 3.53 14.55 12.91
N MET A 79 3.53 15.51 11.98
CA MET A 79 4.41 16.68 12.04
C MET A 79 4.14 17.61 13.24
N ASN A 80 2.94 17.57 13.81
CA ASN A 80 2.57 18.38 14.98
C ASN A 80 2.46 17.56 16.27
N ALA A 81 2.85 16.28 16.27
CA ALA A 81 2.64 15.38 17.40
C ALA A 81 3.45 15.76 18.65
N ASP A 82 4.50 16.57 18.51
CA ASP A 82 5.37 17.07 19.58
C ASP A 82 5.17 18.56 19.92
N ARG A 83 4.20 19.23 19.27
CA ARG A 83 3.86 20.65 19.50
C ARG A 83 3.02 20.86 20.75
N PHE A 84 3.58 20.49 21.90
CA PHE A 84 2.95 20.68 23.22
C PHE A 84 2.76 22.16 23.60
N ASP A 85 3.41 23.07 22.87
CA ASP A 85 3.36 24.52 23.03
C ASP A 85 2.12 25.18 22.42
N ILE A 86 1.36 24.47 21.56
CA ILE A 86 0.16 24.99 20.89
C ILE A 86 -1.14 24.32 21.41
N LEU A 87 -1.14 23.79 22.63
CA LEU A 87 -2.35 23.26 23.29
C LEU A 87 -3.25 24.38 23.84
#